data_AF-A0A7J3XGS1-F1
#
_entry.id   AF-A0A7J3XGS1-F1
#
_cell.length_a   1.000
_cell.length_b   1.000
_cell.length_c   1.000
_cell.angle_alpha   90.00
_cell.angle_beta   90.00
_cell.angle_gamma   90.00
#
_symmetry.space_group_name_H-M   'P 1'
#
loop_
_entity.id
_entity.type
_entity.pdbx_description
1 polymer ?
#
loop_
_entity_poly.entity_id
_entity_poly.type
_entity_poly.pdbx_seq_one_letter_code
_entity_poly.pdbx_strand_id
1 'polypeptide(L)'
;LLEHIESLLREGLTSEALRDFSERACLLCKIFGAPSFSGHVSFSDAYPVNESGEVLEVLTGVRAGIAIDRRTGAAYPGALYHVEYVEPGSRFRFSIISTNLPNYAIGLLAKVLRMVHQGWVRLGGFKTRGFGEVSVEGLRFAARGVTVDVEGLRLLKLDGFDEDVDLGGLASESEGWLRCEGDKAWECLARFEEVWERAKLAQG
;
A
#
# COMPACT_ATOMS: atom_id res chain seq x y z
N LEU A 1 4.80 4.98 -25.56
CA LEU A 1 4.37 5.99 -24.55
C LEU A 1 5.58 6.70 -23.96
N LEU A 2 6.56 5.98 -23.39
CA LEU A 2 7.74 6.59 -22.76
C LEU A 2 8.49 7.59 -23.66
N GLU A 3 8.93 7.15 -24.84
CA GLU A 3 9.66 8.00 -25.80
C GLU A 3 8.86 9.24 -26.22
N HIS A 4 7.55 9.08 -26.41
CA HIS A 4 6.63 10.17 -26.75
C HIS A 4 6.58 11.22 -25.64
N ILE A 5 6.42 10.80 -24.38
CA ILE A 5 6.35 11.75 -23.27
C ILE A 5 7.71 12.38 -22.99
N GLU A 6 8.81 11.63 -23.14
CA GLU A 6 10.15 12.22 -23.06
C GLU A 6 10.40 13.26 -24.15
N SER A 7 9.88 13.07 -25.37
CA SER A 7 9.94 14.09 -26.43
C SER A 7 9.21 15.35 -26.00
N LEU A 8 7.95 15.21 -25.56
CA LEU A 8 7.12 16.34 -25.10
C LEU A 8 7.79 17.09 -23.94
N LEU A 9 8.39 16.39 -22.98
CA LEU A 9 9.11 17.02 -21.86
C LEU A 9 10.37 17.76 -22.32
N ARG A 10 11.14 17.20 -23.27
CA ARG A 10 12.32 17.86 -23.85
C ARG A 10 11.94 19.11 -24.66
N GLU A 11 10.77 19.10 -25.28
CA GLU A 11 10.20 20.21 -26.04
C GLU A 11 9.50 21.26 -25.15
N GLY A 12 9.43 21.05 -23.84
CA GLY A 12 8.79 21.97 -22.89
C GLY A 12 7.26 21.88 -22.84
N LEU A 13 6.66 20.87 -23.49
CA LEU A 13 5.22 20.63 -23.58
C LEU A 13 4.70 19.85 -22.36
N THR A 14 4.98 20.34 -21.15
CA THR A 14 4.70 19.65 -19.88
C THR A 14 3.21 19.32 -19.68
N SER A 15 2.31 20.23 -20.04
CA SER A 15 0.87 20.02 -19.88
C SER A 15 0.33 18.90 -20.77
N GLU A 16 0.86 18.79 -22.00
CA GLU A 16 0.51 17.73 -22.95
C GLU A 16 1.12 16.40 -22.51
N ALA A 17 2.38 16.41 -22.08
CA ALA A 17 3.05 15.26 -21.49
C ALA A 17 2.25 14.67 -20.31
N LEU A 18 1.78 15.52 -19.39
CA LEU A 18 0.97 15.11 -18.24
C LEU A 18 -0.40 14.57 -18.65
N ARG A 19 -1.05 15.20 -19.63
CA ARG A 19 -2.35 14.74 -20.15
C ARG A 19 -2.21 13.37 -20.80
N ASP A 20 -1.25 13.21 -21.71
CA ASP A 20 -1.02 11.95 -22.43
C ASP A 20 -0.59 10.83 -21.47
N PHE A 21 0.21 11.15 -20.45
CA PHE A 21 0.51 10.20 -19.38
C PHE A 21 -0.75 9.80 -18.64
N SER A 22 -1.54 10.77 -18.19
CA SER A 22 -2.75 10.49 -17.42
C SER A 22 -3.76 9.66 -18.22
N GLU A 23 -3.92 9.91 -19.51
CA GLU A 23 -4.89 9.18 -20.33
C GLU A 23 -4.42 7.77 -20.72
N ARG A 24 -3.10 7.56 -20.88
CA ARG A 24 -2.56 6.32 -21.47
C ARG A 24 -1.78 5.44 -20.50
N ALA A 25 -1.33 5.97 -19.36
CA ALA A 25 -0.56 5.20 -18.40
C ALA A 25 -1.49 4.27 -17.60
N CYS A 26 -0.99 3.05 -17.36
CA CYS A 26 -1.67 2.08 -16.52
C CYS A 26 -1.86 2.64 -15.09
N LEU A 27 -2.93 2.23 -14.40
CA LEU A 27 -3.17 2.68 -13.01
C LEU A 27 -1.96 2.39 -12.09
N LEU A 28 -1.38 1.19 -12.18
CA LEU A 28 -0.23 0.82 -11.36
C LEU A 28 0.98 1.71 -11.63
N CYS A 29 1.15 2.17 -12.87
CA CYS A 29 2.20 3.08 -13.30
C CYS A 29 2.03 4.46 -12.65
N LYS A 30 0.77 4.91 -12.46
CA LYS A 30 0.46 6.15 -11.74
C LYS A 30 0.70 5.99 -10.23
N ILE A 31 0.33 4.85 -9.65
CA ILE A 31 0.50 4.58 -8.21
C ILE A 31 1.98 4.43 -7.85
N PHE A 32 2.67 3.49 -8.49
CA PHE A 32 4.02 3.04 -8.12
C PHE A 32 5.14 3.69 -8.95
N GLY A 33 4.80 4.39 -10.02
CA GLY A 33 5.75 5.02 -10.94
C GLY A 33 6.13 4.14 -12.13
N ALA A 34 6.94 4.73 -13.00
CA ALA A 34 7.52 4.11 -14.18
C ALA A 34 8.95 4.67 -14.39
N PRO A 35 9.81 4.07 -15.22
CA PRO A 35 11.21 4.50 -15.37
C PRO A 35 11.45 6.01 -15.56
N SER A 36 10.52 6.74 -16.19
CA SER A 36 10.62 8.20 -16.39
C SER A 36 9.55 9.01 -15.63
N PHE A 37 8.81 8.40 -14.69
CA PHE A 37 7.76 9.05 -13.91
C PHE A 37 7.76 8.60 -12.45
N SER A 38 7.75 9.57 -11.53
CA SER A 38 7.51 9.27 -10.12
C SER A 38 6.06 8.84 -9.93
N GLY A 39 5.85 7.78 -9.16
CA GLY A 39 4.53 7.40 -8.69
C GLY A 39 3.96 8.44 -7.74
N HIS A 40 2.65 8.35 -7.50
CA HIS A 40 1.92 9.18 -6.56
C HIS A 40 1.97 8.65 -5.12
N VAL A 41 2.66 7.53 -4.87
CA VAL A 41 2.75 6.87 -3.56
C VAL A 41 4.20 6.60 -3.20
N SER A 42 4.56 6.93 -1.96
CA SER A 42 5.81 6.50 -1.33
C SER A 42 5.52 5.62 -0.12
N PHE A 43 6.43 4.68 0.10
CA PHE A 43 6.39 3.73 1.20
C PHE A 43 7.61 3.99 2.06
N SER A 44 7.43 4.14 3.38
CA SER A 44 8.56 4.24 4.28
C SER A 44 9.27 2.89 4.40
N ASP A 45 10.56 2.92 4.70
CA ASP A 45 11.20 1.77 5.32
C ASP A 45 10.45 1.43 6.62
N ALA A 46 10.34 0.13 6.89
CA ALA A 46 9.69 -0.36 8.09
C ALA A 46 10.75 -0.71 9.13
N TYR A 47 10.96 0.17 10.11
CA TYR A 47 11.96 -0.03 11.16
C TYR A 47 11.35 -0.77 12.36
N PRO A 48 12.07 -1.73 12.98
CA PRO A 48 11.63 -2.41 14.19
C PRO A 48 11.55 -1.45 15.37
N VAL A 49 10.47 -1.55 16.15
CA VAL A 49 10.18 -0.65 17.28
C VAL A 49 9.69 -1.37 18.53
N ASN A 50 9.95 -0.80 19.71
CA ASN A 50 9.34 -1.25 20.95
C ASN A 50 7.91 -0.69 21.10
N GLU A 51 7.26 -1.01 22.22
CA GLU A 51 5.94 -0.49 22.57
C GLU A 51 5.89 1.05 22.66
N SER A 52 7.00 1.67 23.08
CA SER A 52 7.14 3.14 23.12
C SER A 52 7.42 3.76 21.76
N GLY A 53 7.65 2.95 20.72
CA GLY A 53 7.95 3.41 19.37
C GLY A 53 9.41 3.78 19.10
N GLU A 54 10.33 3.43 20.00
CA GLU A 54 11.77 3.64 19.82
C GLU A 54 12.34 2.53 18.94
N VAL A 55 13.29 2.89 18.07
CA VAL A 55 13.93 1.94 17.16
C VAL A 55 14.83 0.99 17.96
N LEU A 56 14.77 -0.31 17.65
CA LEU A 56 15.55 -1.35 18.33
C LEU A 56 16.14 -2.37 17.36
N GLU A 57 17.01 -3.24 17.87
CA GLU A 57 17.50 -4.37 17.07
C GLU A 57 16.44 -5.46 16.95
N VAL A 58 16.20 -5.94 15.73
CA VAL A 58 15.22 -6.99 15.49
C VAL A 58 15.73 -8.33 16.01
N LEU A 59 14.87 -9.06 16.73
CA LEU A 59 15.16 -10.43 17.15
C LEU A 59 15.01 -11.37 15.95
N THR A 60 16.07 -12.10 15.62
CA THR A 60 16.06 -13.12 14.57
C THR A 60 16.23 -14.52 15.14
N GLY A 61 15.60 -15.48 14.47
CA GLY A 61 15.73 -16.91 14.72
C GLY A 61 16.22 -17.64 13.48
N VAL A 62 16.69 -18.87 13.66
CA VAL A 62 17.12 -19.74 12.56
C VAL A 62 16.33 -21.04 12.59
N ARG A 63 15.67 -21.36 11.48
CA ARG A 63 14.91 -22.61 11.32
C ARG A 63 15.58 -23.51 10.31
N ALA A 64 15.89 -24.74 10.72
CA ALA A 64 16.32 -25.80 9.80
C ALA A 64 15.13 -26.32 8.97
N GLY A 65 15.39 -26.60 7.69
CA GLY A 65 14.45 -27.22 6.78
C GLY A 65 15.12 -28.32 5.95
N ILE A 66 14.29 -29.24 5.46
CA ILE A 66 14.70 -30.41 4.68
C ILE A 66 13.72 -30.65 3.53
N ALA A 67 14.22 -31.13 2.38
CA ALA A 67 13.38 -31.70 1.33
C ALA A 67 13.29 -33.23 1.46
N ILE A 68 12.07 -33.76 1.42
CA ILE A 68 11.82 -35.20 1.51
C ILE A 68 11.58 -35.76 0.10
N ASP A 69 12.30 -36.83 -0.25
CA ASP A 69 12.07 -37.59 -1.47
C ASP A 69 10.72 -38.32 -1.38
N ARG A 70 9.80 -38.01 -2.30
CA ARG A 70 8.43 -38.54 -2.28
C ARG A 70 8.32 -40.04 -2.56
N ARG A 71 9.35 -40.65 -3.16
CA ARG A 71 9.39 -42.09 -3.49
C ARG A 71 9.96 -42.90 -2.35
N THR A 72 11.02 -42.42 -1.71
CA THR A 72 11.73 -43.16 -0.67
C THR A 72 11.30 -42.77 0.75
N GLY A 73 10.68 -41.61 0.92
CA GLY A 73 10.37 -41.03 2.24
C GLY A 73 11.59 -40.52 2.99
N ALA A 74 12.79 -40.65 2.44
CA ALA A 74 14.04 -40.18 3.05
C ALA A 74 14.29 -38.70 2.75
N ALA A 75 15.14 -38.09 3.58
CA ALA A 75 15.74 -36.80 3.28
C ALA A 75 16.51 -36.85 1.95
N TYR A 76 16.25 -35.91 1.04
CA TYR A 76 17.00 -35.79 -0.20
C TYR A 76 18.46 -35.41 0.11
N PRO A 77 19.47 -36.04 -0.53
CA PRO A 77 20.87 -35.73 -0.26
C PRO A 77 21.19 -34.24 -0.42
N GLY A 78 21.82 -33.63 0.58
CA GLY A 78 22.19 -32.21 0.57
C GLY A 78 21.02 -31.24 0.77
N ALA A 79 19.82 -31.72 1.14
CA ALA A 79 18.64 -30.87 1.24
C ALA A 79 18.45 -30.17 2.59
N LEU A 80 19.40 -30.30 3.53
CA LEU A 80 19.39 -29.50 4.76
C LEU A 80 19.72 -28.04 4.42
N TYR A 81 18.83 -27.13 4.76
CA TYR A 81 19.05 -25.69 4.65
C TYR A 81 18.58 -24.99 5.92
N HIS A 82 19.07 -23.77 6.14
CA HIS A 82 18.68 -22.92 7.25
C HIS A 82 18.03 -21.65 6.71
N VAL A 83 16.96 -21.22 7.36
CA VAL A 83 16.28 -19.96 7.05
C VAL A 83 16.36 -19.10 8.29
N GLU A 84 17.03 -17.96 8.17
CA GLU A 84 16.93 -16.89 9.15
C GLU A 84 15.59 -16.16 8.97
N TYR A 85 14.90 -15.88 10.07
CA TYR A 85 13.62 -15.21 10.06
C TYR A 85 13.51 -14.23 11.24
N VAL A 86 12.66 -13.21 11.07
CA VAL A 86 12.29 -12.30 12.16
C VAL A 86 11.35 -13.03 13.12
N GLU A 87 11.68 -13.03 14.41
CA GLU A 87 10.86 -13.70 15.43
C GLU A 87 9.43 -13.12 15.50
N PRO A 88 8.39 -13.98 15.60
CA PRO A 88 7.01 -13.53 15.76
C PRO A 88 6.83 -12.58 16.95
N GLY A 89 5.94 -11.60 16.80
CA GLY A 89 5.74 -10.55 17.80
C GLY A 89 6.62 -9.32 17.61
N SER A 90 7.58 -9.35 16.67
CA SER A 90 8.32 -8.16 16.25
C SER A 90 7.38 -7.11 15.63
N ARG A 91 7.50 -5.86 16.07
CA ARG A 91 6.69 -4.73 15.60
C ARG A 91 7.50 -3.78 14.76
N PHE A 92 6.90 -3.27 13.68
CA PHE A 92 7.55 -2.35 12.75
C PHE A 92 6.69 -1.11 12.53
N ARG A 93 7.32 0.06 12.49
CA ARG A 93 6.64 1.30 12.09
C ARG A 93 6.73 1.47 10.59
N PHE A 94 5.57 1.63 9.94
CA PHE A 94 5.46 1.79 8.50
C PHE A 94 4.45 2.89 8.17
N SER A 95 4.72 3.68 7.13
CA SER A 95 3.79 4.66 6.60
C SER A 95 3.71 4.61 5.08
N ILE A 96 2.52 4.93 4.57
CA ILE A 96 2.25 5.12 3.14
C ILE A 96 1.88 6.59 2.99
N ILE A 97 2.59 7.32 2.14
CA ILE A 97 2.32 8.73 1.84
C ILE A 97 1.93 8.81 0.38
N SER A 98 0.84 9.52 0.08
CA SER A 98 0.43 9.74 -1.31
C SER A 98 0.13 11.21 -1.58
N THR A 99 0.28 11.62 -2.83
CA THR A 99 0.00 12.99 -3.30
C THR A 99 -0.91 12.93 -4.51
N ASN A 100 -2.06 13.62 -4.47
CA ASN A 100 -3.04 13.69 -5.57
C ASN A 100 -3.43 12.29 -6.10
N LEU A 101 -3.66 11.35 -5.18
CA LEU A 101 -4.08 10.00 -5.51
C LEU A 101 -5.62 9.92 -5.51
N PRO A 102 -6.26 9.41 -6.57
CA PRO A 102 -7.73 9.33 -6.63
C PRO A 102 -8.25 8.36 -5.59
N ASN A 103 -9.49 8.57 -5.14
CA ASN A 103 -10.08 7.81 -4.04
C ASN A 103 -10.17 6.31 -4.34
N TYR A 104 -10.45 5.91 -5.59
CA TYR A 104 -10.40 4.50 -5.99
C TYR A 104 -9.00 3.89 -5.84
N ALA A 105 -7.92 4.65 -6.07
CA ALA A 105 -6.56 4.15 -5.93
C ALA A 105 -6.13 4.06 -4.45
N ILE A 106 -6.61 4.97 -3.60
CA ILE A 106 -6.54 4.81 -2.14
C ILE A 106 -7.27 3.53 -1.73
N GLY A 107 -8.44 3.27 -2.31
CA GLY A 107 -9.23 2.06 -2.09
C GLY A 107 -8.52 0.76 -2.47
N LEU A 108 -7.79 0.75 -3.59
CA LEU A 108 -6.93 -0.37 -3.97
C LEU A 108 -5.86 -0.66 -2.91
N LEU A 109 -5.15 0.39 -2.44
CA LEU A 109 -4.14 0.23 -1.38
C LEU A 109 -4.75 -0.23 -0.07
N ALA A 110 -5.91 0.32 0.30
CA ALA A 110 -6.67 -0.07 1.48
C ALA A 110 -7.07 -1.56 1.43
N LYS A 111 -7.57 -2.02 0.28
CA LYS A 111 -7.94 -3.43 0.07
C LYS A 111 -6.73 -4.35 0.22
N VAL A 112 -5.59 -3.99 -0.39
CA VAL A 112 -4.35 -4.76 -0.25
C VAL A 112 -3.89 -4.78 1.21
N LEU A 113 -3.94 -3.65 1.91
CA LEU A 113 -3.57 -3.56 3.33
C LEU A 113 -4.50 -4.42 4.21
N ARG A 114 -5.80 -4.45 3.92
CA ARG A 114 -6.77 -5.33 4.59
C ARG A 114 -6.45 -6.81 4.33
N MET A 115 -6.14 -7.17 3.09
CA MET A 115 -5.74 -8.54 2.74
C MET A 115 -4.44 -8.96 3.44
N VAL A 116 -3.49 -8.05 3.62
CA VAL A 116 -2.28 -8.29 4.42
C VAL A 116 -2.66 -8.51 5.88
N HIS A 117 -3.43 -7.60 6.48
CA HIS A 117 -3.85 -7.68 7.88
C HIS A 117 -4.62 -8.98 8.20
N GLN A 118 -5.43 -9.47 7.26
CA GLN A 118 -6.19 -10.71 7.39
C GLN A 118 -5.38 -11.99 7.04
N GLY A 119 -4.11 -11.85 6.65
CA GLY A 119 -3.25 -12.99 6.31
C GLY A 119 -3.46 -13.60 4.92
N TRP A 120 -4.36 -13.04 4.10
CA TRP A 120 -4.53 -13.47 2.69
C TRP A 120 -3.30 -13.17 1.85
N VAL A 121 -2.63 -12.04 2.13
CA VAL A 121 -1.38 -11.64 1.47
C VAL A 121 -0.25 -11.70 2.49
N ARG A 122 0.72 -12.57 2.22
CA ARG A 122 1.93 -12.73 3.03
C ARG A 122 3.12 -11.98 2.42
N LEU A 123 4.00 -11.46 3.27
CA LEU A 123 5.19 -10.70 2.88
C LEU A 123 6.45 -11.60 2.85
N GLY A 124 7.42 -11.29 1.98
CA GLY A 124 8.71 -12.00 1.95
C GLY A 124 8.70 -13.42 1.37
N GLY A 125 9.68 -14.23 1.77
CA GLY A 125 9.88 -15.60 1.28
C GLY A 125 9.13 -16.68 2.06
N PHE A 126 9.16 -17.93 1.59
CA PHE A 126 8.63 -19.11 2.29
C PHE A 126 7.15 -19.02 2.72
N LYS A 127 6.33 -18.22 2.01
CA LYS A 127 4.91 -17.98 2.32
C LYS A 127 4.08 -19.27 2.46
N THR A 128 4.36 -20.28 1.64
CA THR A 128 3.68 -21.59 1.66
C THR A 128 4.12 -22.49 2.81
N ARG A 129 5.14 -22.10 3.57
CA ARG A 129 5.71 -22.84 4.72
C ARG A 129 5.43 -22.16 6.07
N GLY A 130 4.46 -21.24 6.09
CA GLY A 130 4.01 -20.55 7.31
C GLY A 130 4.75 -19.26 7.65
N PHE A 131 5.54 -18.70 6.72
CA PHE A 131 6.23 -17.42 6.93
C PHE A 131 5.46 -16.25 6.32
N GLY A 132 5.77 -15.04 6.80
CA GLY A 132 5.34 -13.79 6.15
C GLY A 132 3.95 -13.31 6.52
N GLU A 133 3.32 -13.92 7.52
CA GLU A 133 2.07 -13.42 8.08
C GLU A 133 2.34 -12.22 8.99
N VAL A 134 1.63 -11.13 8.76
CA VAL A 134 1.75 -9.89 9.53
C VAL A 134 0.37 -9.29 9.73
N SER A 135 0.19 -8.53 10.81
CA SER A 135 -1.04 -7.79 11.08
C SER A 135 -0.73 -6.32 11.30
N VAL A 136 -1.60 -5.45 10.80
CA VAL A 136 -1.53 -4.01 11.10
C VAL A 136 -2.08 -3.73 12.49
N GLU A 137 -1.32 -3.01 13.31
CA GLU A 137 -1.73 -2.48 14.61
C GLU A 137 -1.66 -0.94 14.58
N GLY A 138 -2.56 -0.27 15.30
CA GLY A 138 -2.52 1.19 15.44
C GLY A 138 -2.69 1.96 14.12
N LEU A 139 -3.52 1.44 13.21
CA LEU A 139 -3.80 2.08 11.92
C LEU A 139 -4.30 3.51 12.11
N ARG A 140 -3.74 4.43 11.34
CA ARG A 140 -4.18 5.83 11.25
C ARG A 140 -4.27 6.23 9.79
N PHE A 141 -5.34 6.94 9.45
CA PHE A 141 -5.50 7.59 8.17
C PHE A 141 -5.56 9.10 8.40
N ALA A 142 -4.84 9.87 7.58
CA ALA A 142 -4.92 11.31 7.61
C ALA A 142 -4.81 11.89 6.20
N ALA A 143 -5.61 12.91 5.92
CA ALA A 143 -5.62 13.61 4.64
C ALA A 143 -5.75 15.12 4.84
N ARG A 144 -5.09 15.88 3.96
CA ARG A 144 -5.25 17.33 3.83
C ARG A 144 -5.02 17.73 2.38
N GLY A 145 -5.52 18.89 2.00
CA GLY A 145 -5.24 19.49 0.70
C GLY A 145 -6.51 20.01 0.03
N VAL A 146 -6.36 20.45 -1.22
CA VAL A 146 -7.43 21.09 -1.99
C VAL A 146 -8.61 20.17 -2.30
N THR A 147 -8.39 18.86 -2.30
CA THR A 147 -9.41 17.84 -2.55
C THR A 147 -9.90 17.18 -1.26
N VAL A 148 -9.62 17.81 -0.12
CA VAL A 148 -10.08 17.36 1.19
C VAL A 148 -11.03 18.44 1.73
N ASP A 149 -12.33 18.17 1.66
CA ASP A 149 -13.35 19.02 2.25
C ASP A 149 -13.43 18.68 3.74
N VAL A 150 -12.67 19.45 4.51
CA VAL A 150 -12.50 19.27 5.94
C VAL A 150 -13.79 19.55 6.71
N GLU A 151 -14.58 20.54 6.29
CA GLU A 151 -15.85 20.90 6.94
C GLU A 151 -16.93 19.84 6.65
N GLY A 152 -16.99 19.35 5.42
CA GLY A 152 -17.88 18.27 5.01
C GLY A 152 -17.38 16.87 5.35
N LEU A 153 -16.22 16.74 6.01
CA LEU A 153 -15.58 15.47 6.38
C LEU A 153 -15.48 14.48 5.20
N ARG A 154 -15.08 14.95 4.02
CA ARG A 154 -15.03 14.12 2.80
C ARG A 154 -13.80 14.37 1.96
N LEU A 155 -13.43 13.38 1.17
CA LEU A 155 -12.46 13.55 0.08
C LEU A 155 -13.21 13.70 -1.24
N LEU A 156 -12.83 14.71 -2.01
CA LEU A 156 -13.42 14.99 -3.31
C LEU A 156 -12.75 14.14 -4.39
N LYS A 157 -13.54 13.73 -5.38
CA LYS A 157 -13.05 12.98 -6.54
C LYS A 157 -12.01 13.79 -7.34
N LEU A 158 -11.02 13.09 -7.90
CA LEU A 158 -9.97 13.72 -8.71
C LEU A 158 -10.22 13.66 -10.22
N ASP A 159 -10.96 12.66 -10.69
CA ASP A 159 -11.20 12.44 -12.11
C ASP A 159 -12.62 11.91 -12.39
N GLY A 160 -12.91 11.61 -13.67
CA GLY A 160 -14.23 11.14 -14.10
C GLY A 160 -14.57 9.69 -13.73
N PHE A 161 -13.59 8.90 -13.30
CA PHE A 161 -13.76 7.53 -12.81
C PHE A 161 -13.80 7.46 -11.28
N ASP A 162 -13.54 8.58 -10.62
CA ASP A 162 -13.47 8.70 -9.18
C ASP A 162 -14.78 9.19 -8.57
N GLU A 163 -14.99 8.87 -7.29
CA GLU A 163 -16.17 9.25 -6.52
C GLU A 163 -15.74 9.97 -5.24
N ASP A 164 -16.58 10.90 -4.77
CA ASP A 164 -16.36 11.53 -3.48
C ASP A 164 -16.50 10.48 -2.37
N VAL A 165 -15.67 10.57 -1.34
CA VAL A 165 -15.69 9.67 -0.18
C VAL A 165 -16.12 10.44 1.05
N ASP A 166 -17.34 10.18 1.52
CA ASP A 166 -17.87 10.71 2.78
C ASP A 166 -17.30 9.92 3.97
N LEU A 167 -16.64 10.61 4.88
CA LEU A 167 -16.09 10.08 6.14
C LEU A 167 -16.82 10.62 7.36
N GLY A 168 -18.02 11.18 7.19
CA GLY A 168 -18.88 11.66 8.26
C GLY A 168 -19.11 10.60 9.34
N GLY A 169 -18.93 11.00 10.61
CA GLY A 169 -19.02 10.11 11.76
C GLY A 169 -17.80 9.20 12.00
N LEU A 170 -16.91 9.07 11.00
CA LEU A 170 -15.70 8.26 11.07
C LEU A 170 -14.44 9.13 11.28
N ALA A 171 -14.33 10.22 10.51
CA ALA A 171 -13.22 11.15 10.59
C ALA A 171 -13.49 12.31 11.56
N SER A 172 -12.43 12.89 12.08
CA SER A 172 -12.43 14.17 12.81
C SER A 172 -11.50 15.16 12.15
N GLU A 173 -11.83 16.43 12.23
CA GLU A 173 -10.93 17.53 11.87
C GLU A 173 -9.96 17.83 13.03
N SER A 174 -8.69 18.03 12.70
CA SER A 174 -7.70 18.61 13.61
C SER A 174 -6.57 19.27 12.82
N GLU A 175 -6.34 20.55 13.06
CA GLU A 175 -5.24 21.34 12.46
C GLU A 175 -5.27 21.33 10.92
N GLY A 176 -6.45 21.36 10.31
CA GLY A 176 -6.65 21.31 8.87
C GLY A 176 -6.42 19.92 8.25
N TRP A 177 -6.39 18.87 9.08
CA TRP A 177 -6.36 17.48 8.63
C TRP A 177 -7.67 16.79 8.97
N LEU A 178 -8.17 15.99 8.03
CA LEU A 178 -9.08 14.90 8.36
C LEU A 178 -8.27 13.74 8.89
N ARG A 179 -8.70 13.16 10.02
CA ARG A 179 -8.04 12.02 10.64
C ARG A 179 -9.05 10.93 11.01
N CYS A 180 -8.66 9.68 10.78
CA CYS A 180 -9.33 8.50 11.33
C CYS A 180 -8.31 7.67 12.11
N GLU A 181 -8.64 7.30 13.34
CA GLU A 181 -7.76 6.56 14.23
C GLU A 181 -8.54 5.48 14.98
N GLY A 182 -7.81 4.51 15.54
CA GLY A 182 -8.41 3.39 16.28
C GLY A 182 -9.31 2.53 15.39
N ASP A 183 -10.41 2.05 15.95
CA ASP A 183 -11.35 1.15 15.25
C ASP A 183 -11.94 1.78 13.98
N LYS A 184 -12.14 3.11 14.02
CA LYS A 184 -12.70 3.88 12.89
C LYS A 184 -11.77 3.96 11.69
N ALA A 185 -10.47 3.73 11.85
CA ALA A 185 -9.53 3.83 10.74
C ALA A 185 -9.81 2.77 9.66
N TRP A 186 -10.15 1.54 10.05
CA TRP A 186 -10.53 0.50 9.11
C TRP A 186 -11.88 0.75 8.45
N GLU A 187 -12.81 1.39 9.15
CA GLU A 187 -14.09 1.82 8.58
C GLU A 187 -13.90 2.95 7.56
N CYS A 188 -13.02 3.92 7.85
CA CYS A 188 -12.63 4.93 6.86
C CYS A 188 -12.03 4.30 5.61
N LEU A 189 -11.07 3.39 5.77
CA LEU A 189 -10.47 2.67 4.64
C LEU A 189 -11.51 1.86 3.85
N ALA A 190 -12.51 1.28 4.52
CA ALA A 190 -13.60 0.56 3.85
C ALA A 190 -14.39 1.47 2.88
N ARG A 191 -14.56 2.76 3.20
CA ARG A 191 -15.23 3.71 2.28
C ARG A 191 -14.47 3.89 0.98
N PHE A 192 -13.13 3.94 1.04
CA PHE A 192 -12.30 3.98 -0.16
C PHE A 192 -12.36 2.66 -0.93
N GLU A 193 -12.37 1.52 -0.23
CA GLU A 193 -12.54 0.21 -0.86
C GLU A 193 -13.86 0.12 -1.65
N GLU A 194 -14.96 0.68 -1.14
CA GLU A 194 -16.23 0.74 -1.89
C GLU A 194 -16.09 1.48 -3.22
N VAL A 195 -15.37 2.60 -3.24
CA VAL A 195 -15.10 3.37 -4.48
C VAL A 195 -14.24 2.55 -5.44
N TRP A 196 -13.23 1.84 -4.92
CA TRP A 196 -12.42 0.92 -5.73
C TRP A 196 -13.26 -0.19 -6.39
N GLU A 197 -14.19 -0.82 -5.67
CA GLU A 197 -15.05 -1.87 -6.25
C GLU A 197 -16.01 -1.35 -7.32
N ARG A 198 -16.39 -0.07 -7.25
CA ARG A 198 -17.30 0.57 -8.22
C ARG A 198 -16.57 1.18 -9.41
N ALA A 199 -15.28 1.47 -9.25
CA ALA A 199 -14.46 2.12 -10.27
C ALA A 199 -14.48 1.32 -11.58
N LYS A 200 -15.15 1.87 -12.60
CA LYS A 200 -15.17 1.30 -13.96
C LYS A 200 -13.96 1.80 -14.73
N LEU A 201 -12.78 1.34 -14.33
CA LEU A 201 -11.56 1.59 -15.09
C LEU A 201 -11.71 0.86 -16.42
N ALA A 202 -11.77 1.61 -17.53
CA ALA A 202 -11.76 1.00 -18.84
C ALA A 202 -10.53 0.07 -18.92
N GLN A 203 -10.77 -1.21 -19.17
CA GLN A 203 -9.69 -2.12 -19.53
C GLN A 203 -9.10 -1.57 -20.83
N GLY A 204 -7.87 -1.06 -20.75
CA GLY A 204 -7.09 -0.71 -21.92
C GLY A 204 -6.82 -1.92 -22.79
#